data_AF-A0A7W1EA16-F1
#
_entry.id   AF-A0A7W1EA16-F1
#
_cell.length_a   1.000
_cell.length_b   1.000
_cell.length_c   1.000
_cell.angle_alpha   90.00
_cell.angle_beta   90.00
_cell.angle_gamma   90.00
#
_symmetry.space_group_name_H-M   'P 1'
#
loop_
_entity.id
_entity.type
_entity.pdbx_description
1 polymer ?
#
loop_
_entity_poly.entity_id
_entity_poly.type
_entity_poly.pdbx_seq_one_letter_code
_entity_poly.pdbx_strand_id
1 'polypeptide(L)'
;MAEVIVALDVASGEAVELLLDRLPAARWVKLGSVLMTREGPALVRALAARGLQVFLDLKWHDIPNTVAGAVAAARELGVSMATVHLVGGAAMLRAAAAERGPGLGLVGVTVLTSHDASSYARVMGREAVEIEAEVARLAATAIPSGLQGVVCSPHEAAAVRTIIGPEAWLIVPGIRGRDDTPGDQSRVAS
;
A
#
# COMPACT_ATOMS: atom_id res chain seq x y z
N MET A 1 -6.33 -17.64 -4.52
CA MET A 1 -5.02 -18.04 -3.97
C MET A 1 -4.28 -16.76 -3.61
N ALA A 2 -3.60 -16.68 -2.48
CA ALA A 2 -2.86 -15.48 -2.09
C ALA A 2 -1.59 -15.33 -2.96
N GLU A 3 -1.23 -14.10 -3.30
CA GLU A 3 0.03 -13.78 -3.97
C GLU A 3 1.01 -13.15 -2.98
N VAL A 4 2.31 -13.39 -3.16
CA VAL A 4 3.38 -12.77 -2.38
C VAL A 4 3.89 -11.54 -3.11
N ILE A 5 3.99 -10.42 -2.40
CA ILE A 5 4.62 -9.19 -2.88
C ILE A 5 5.98 -9.05 -2.18
N VAL A 6 7.06 -9.07 -2.95
CA VAL A 6 8.42 -8.94 -2.40
C VAL A 6 8.73 -7.47 -2.11
N ALA A 7 8.95 -7.13 -0.85
CA ALA A 7 9.37 -5.79 -0.46
C ALA A 7 10.85 -5.55 -0.83
N LEU A 8 11.10 -4.55 -1.69
CA LEU A 8 12.45 -4.14 -2.08
C LEU A 8 13.03 -3.18 -1.04
N ASP A 9 13.15 -3.63 0.20
CA ASP A 9 13.65 -2.81 1.30
C ASP A 9 15.19 -2.95 1.42
N VAL A 10 15.89 -2.65 0.32
CA VAL A 10 17.37 -2.73 0.19
C VAL A 10 17.99 -1.35 -0.07
N ALA A 11 19.32 -1.27 0.01
CA ALA A 11 20.04 -0.01 0.03
C ALA A 11 20.26 0.65 -1.36
N SER A 12 20.10 -0.04 -2.48
CA SER A 12 20.37 0.56 -3.80
C SER A 12 19.68 -0.20 -4.92
N GLY A 13 19.61 0.39 -6.11
CA GLY A 13 19.20 -0.28 -7.34
C GLY A 13 20.05 -1.53 -7.65
N GLU A 14 21.36 -1.49 -7.42
CA GLU A 14 22.24 -2.66 -7.57
C GLU A 14 21.83 -3.80 -6.62
N ALA A 15 21.53 -3.48 -5.36
CA ALA A 15 21.06 -4.47 -4.40
C ALA A 15 19.68 -5.05 -4.78
N VAL A 16 18.83 -4.27 -5.48
CA VAL A 16 17.56 -4.77 -6.03
C VAL A 16 17.81 -5.83 -7.09
N GLU A 17 18.71 -5.58 -8.05
CA GLU A 17 19.01 -6.56 -9.10
C GLU A 17 19.55 -7.87 -8.51
N LEU A 18 20.51 -7.79 -7.58
CA LEU A 18 21.04 -8.96 -6.88
C LEU A 18 19.98 -9.75 -6.10
N LEU A 19 19.00 -9.05 -5.51
CA LEU A 19 17.89 -9.70 -4.82
C LEU A 19 16.97 -10.43 -5.80
N LEU A 20 16.63 -9.79 -6.93
CA LEU A 20 15.72 -10.35 -7.92
C LEU A 20 16.31 -11.56 -8.66
N ASP A 21 17.62 -11.60 -8.85
CA ASP A 21 18.31 -12.77 -9.43
C ASP A 21 18.22 -14.00 -8.53
N ARG A 22 18.07 -13.80 -7.22
CA ARG A 22 17.83 -14.87 -6.25
C ARG A 22 16.35 -15.26 -6.14
N LEU A 23 15.44 -14.48 -6.74
CA LEU A 23 14.00 -14.66 -6.67
C LEU A 23 13.38 -14.71 -8.07
N PRO A 24 13.78 -15.66 -8.94
CA PRO A 24 13.32 -15.71 -10.33
C PRO A 24 11.82 -15.95 -10.50
N ALA A 25 11.13 -16.42 -9.46
CA ALA A 25 9.68 -16.61 -9.44
C ALA A 25 8.90 -15.40 -8.93
N ALA A 26 9.59 -14.31 -8.53
CA ALA A 26 8.92 -13.10 -8.07
C ALA A 26 8.08 -12.49 -9.20
N ARG A 27 6.78 -12.34 -8.93
CA ARG A 27 5.85 -11.67 -9.85
C ARG A 27 5.58 -10.24 -9.43
N TRP A 28 5.38 -10.02 -8.13
CA TRP A 28 5.08 -8.72 -7.55
C TRP A 28 6.25 -8.21 -6.72
N VAL A 29 6.58 -6.93 -6.89
CA VAL A 29 7.59 -6.23 -6.10
C VAL A 29 7.01 -4.94 -5.53
N LYS A 30 7.35 -4.62 -4.28
CA LYS A 30 6.95 -3.37 -3.64
C LYS A 30 8.14 -2.42 -3.56
N LEU A 31 7.99 -1.25 -4.15
CA LEU A 31 8.93 -0.14 -4.04
C LEU A 31 8.40 0.88 -3.03
N GLY A 32 9.10 1.04 -1.90
CA GLY A 32 8.77 2.03 -0.88
C GLY A 32 9.46 3.38 -1.09
N SER A 33 9.15 4.35 -0.24
CA SER A 33 9.66 5.72 -0.33
C SER A 33 11.20 5.82 -0.31
N VAL A 34 11.90 4.95 0.42
CA VAL A 34 13.38 5.01 0.51
C VAL A 34 14.04 4.83 -0.86
N LEU A 35 13.73 3.73 -1.56
CA LEU A 35 14.29 3.51 -2.89
C LEU A 35 13.69 4.46 -3.93
N MET A 36 12.41 4.82 -3.83
CA MET A 36 11.82 5.80 -4.76
C MET A 36 12.51 7.17 -4.65
N THR A 37 12.86 7.61 -3.44
CA THR A 37 13.57 8.88 -3.24
C THR A 37 15.03 8.80 -3.73
N ARG A 38 15.68 7.64 -3.58
CA ARG A 38 17.08 7.45 -3.97
C ARG A 38 17.26 7.23 -5.47
N GLU A 39 16.50 6.31 -6.03
CA GLU A 39 16.66 5.80 -7.41
C GLU A 39 15.64 6.41 -8.38
N GLY A 40 14.53 6.92 -7.85
CA GLY A 40 13.54 7.64 -8.64
C GLY A 40 12.74 6.76 -9.62
N PRO A 41 12.05 7.42 -10.56
CA PRO A 41 11.21 6.75 -11.57
C PRO A 41 11.98 5.80 -12.50
N ALA A 42 13.31 5.96 -12.62
CA ALA A 42 14.13 5.10 -13.47
C ALA A 42 14.07 3.63 -13.02
N LEU A 43 14.12 3.39 -11.70
CA LEU A 43 14.00 2.05 -11.14
C LEU A 43 12.62 1.44 -11.40
N VAL A 44 11.54 2.23 -11.29
CA VAL A 44 10.19 1.77 -11.60
C VAL A 44 10.10 1.27 -13.05
N ARG A 45 10.63 2.04 -14.01
CA ARG A 45 10.64 1.67 -15.43
C ARG A 45 11.46 0.40 -15.68
N ALA A 46 12.62 0.25 -15.02
CA ALA A 46 13.46 -0.94 -15.14
C ALA A 46 12.73 -2.20 -14.64
N LEU A 47 12.09 -2.11 -13.47
CA LEU A 47 11.30 -3.22 -12.91
C LEU A 47 10.12 -3.61 -13.79
N ALA A 48 9.38 -2.61 -14.30
CA ALA A 48 8.27 -2.86 -15.23
C ALA A 48 8.75 -3.48 -16.55
N ALA A 49 9.88 -3.02 -17.10
CA ALA A 49 10.48 -3.58 -18.32
C ALA A 49 10.97 -5.03 -18.13
N ARG A 50 11.33 -5.42 -16.91
CA ARG A 50 11.63 -6.82 -16.52
C ARG A 50 10.36 -7.70 -16.45
N GLY A 51 9.18 -7.13 -16.65
CA GLY A 51 7.89 -7.86 -16.62
C GLY A 51 7.31 -8.04 -15.22
N LEU A 52 7.89 -7.38 -14.20
CA LEU A 52 7.39 -7.43 -12.83
C LEU A 52 6.15 -6.55 -12.67
N GLN A 53 5.23 -6.99 -11.81
CA GLN A 53 4.12 -6.18 -11.33
C GLN A 53 4.63 -5.27 -10.21
N VAL A 54 4.68 -3.96 -10.48
CA VAL A 54 5.23 -2.98 -9.54
C VAL A 54 4.11 -2.45 -8.64
N PHE A 55 4.28 -2.65 -7.33
CA PHE A 55 3.51 -1.99 -6.28
C PHE A 55 4.28 -0.79 -5.73
N LEU A 56 3.83 0.42 -6.03
CA LEU A 56 4.40 1.67 -5.54
C LEU A 56 3.76 2.09 -4.21
N ASP A 57 4.48 1.87 -3.11
CA ASP A 57 3.99 2.07 -1.74
C ASP A 57 4.45 3.41 -1.15
N LEU A 58 3.95 4.51 -1.74
CA LEU A 58 4.28 5.90 -1.34
C LEU A 58 3.23 6.55 -0.44
N LYS A 59 2.08 5.90 -0.26
CA LYS A 59 0.97 6.32 0.60
C LYS A 59 0.57 7.78 0.40
N TRP A 60 0.31 8.19 -0.85
CA TRP A 60 0.03 9.60 -1.15
C TRP A 60 -1.12 10.15 -0.33
N HIS A 61 -0.92 11.37 0.19
CA HIS A 61 -1.87 12.10 1.02
C HIS A 61 -1.65 13.60 0.81
N ASP A 62 -2.49 14.21 0.00
CA ASP A 62 -2.40 15.62 -0.38
C ASP A 62 -3.79 16.09 -0.86
N ILE A 63 -3.91 17.32 -1.35
CA ILE A 63 -5.14 17.81 -1.99
C ILE A 63 -5.49 16.97 -3.24
N PRO A 64 -6.78 16.91 -3.63
CA PRO A 64 -7.25 15.99 -4.68
C PRO A 64 -6.48 16.06 -6.00
N ASN A 65 -6.18 17.28 -6.50
CA ASN A 65 -5.49 17.46 -7.77
C ASN A 65 -4.04 16.94 -7.74
N THR A 66 -3.33 17.14 -6.63
CA THR A 66 -1.95 16.66 -6.48
C THR A 66 -1.89 15.14 -6.49
N VAL A 67 -2.79 14.48 -5.75
CA VAL A 67 -2.83 13.01 -5.72
C VAL A 67 -3.28 12.44 -7.07
N ALA A 68 -4.24 13.08 -7.75
CA ALA A 68 -4.63 12.70 -9.10
C ALA A 68 -3.43 12.76 -10.07
N GLY A 69 -2.65 13.86 -10.05
CA GLY A 69 -1.43 14.00 -10.84
C GLY A 69 -0.37 12.94 -10.53
N ALA A 70 -0.19 12.60 -9.25
CA ALA A 70 0.73 11.53 -8.84
C ALA A 70 0.29 10.16 -9.37
N VAL A 71 -1.02 9.87 -9.36
CA VAL A 71 -1.58 8.64 -9.93
C VAL A 71 -1.41 8.59 -11.45
N ALA A 72 -1.67 9.69 -12.15
CA ALA A 72 -1.46 9.78 -13.60
C ALA A 72 0.01 9.51 -13.96
N ALA A 73 0.95 10.12 -13.24
CA ALA A 73 2.37 9.88 -13.43
C ALA A 73 2.77 8.42 -13.17
N ALA A 74 2.23 7.80 -12.11
CA ALA A 74 2.50 6.40 -11.81
C ALA A 74 1.95 5.44 -12.87
N ARG A 75 0.76 5.73 -13.42
CA ARG A 75 0.19 5.01 -14.56
C ARG A 75 1.14 5.05 -15.76
N GLU A 76 1.70 6.22 -16.08
CA GLU A 76 2.64 6.41 -17.20
C GLU A 76 4.00 5.71 -16.98
N LEU A 77 4.37 5.42 -15.73
CA LEU A 77 5.55 4.64 -15.39
C LEU A 77 5.34 3.12 -15.52
N GLY A 78 4.11 2.67 -15.74
CA GLY A 78 3.76 1.25 -15.79
C GLY A 78 3.56 0.60 -14.42
N VAL A 79 3.26 1.39 -13.38
CA VAL A 79 2.92 0.87 -12.05
C VAL A 79 1.63 0.06 -12.11
N SER A 80 1.61 -1.11 -11.48
CA SER A 80 0.45 -2.02 -11.44
C SER A 80 -0.44 -1.79 -10.23
N MET A 81 0.14 -1.36 -9.10
CA MET A 81 -0.57 -1.04 -7.87
C MET A 81 0.05 0.16 -7.17
N ALA A 82 -0.74 1.04 -6.55
CA ALA A 82 -0.22 2.13 -5.72
C ALA A 82 -1.11 2.39 -4.50
N THR A 83 -0.51 2.98 -3.46
CA THR A 83 -1.20 3.33 -2.21
C THR A 83 -1.56 4.81 -2.10
N VAL A 84 -2.73 5.07 -1.51
CA VAL A 84 -3.16 6.38 -1.00
C VAL A 84 -3.65 6.24 0.44
N HIS A 85 -3.56 7.30 1.25
CA HIS A 85 -4.13 7.27 2.61
C HIS A 85 -5.64 7.52 2.60
N LEU A 86 -6.42 6.63 3.23
CA LEU A 86 -7.89 6.79 3.29
C LEU A 86 -8.32 8.01 4.12
N VAL A 87 -7.46 8.45 5.06
CA VAL A 87 -7.69 9.67 5.85
C VAL A 87 -7.72 10.95 5.00
N GLY A 88 -7.25 10.92 3.75
CA GLY A 88 -7.36 12.06 2.82
C GLY A 88 -8.77 12.33 2.30
N GLY A 89 -9.72 11.43 2.58
CA GLY A 89 -11.15 11.66 2.35
C GLY A 89 -11.63 11.46 0.92
N ALA A 90 -12.95 11.36 0.76
CA ALA A 90 -13.59 10.90 -0.47
C ALA A 90 -13.27 11.75 -1.71
N ALA A 91 -13.10 13.07 -1.56
CA ALA A 91 -12.76 13.95 -2.68
C ALA A 91 -11.37 13.60 -3.27
N MET A 92 -10.37 13.41 -2.40
CA MET A 92 -9.02 13.00 -2.81
C MET A 92 -9.04 11.61 -3.44
N LEU A 93 -9.72 10.66 -2.80
CA LEU A 93 -9.78 9.27 -3.26
C LEU A 93 -10.45 9.15 -4.64
N ARG A 94 -11.55 9.87 -4.87
CA ARG A 94 -12.24 9.86 -6.18
C ARG A 94 -11.41 10.52 -7.27
N ALA A 95 -10.72 11.63 -6.96
CA ALA A 95 -9.81 12.28 -7.92
C ALA A 95 -8.64 11.35 -8.30
N ALA A 96 -8.06 10.66 -7.32
CA ALA A 96 -7.05 9.62 -7.55
C ALA A 96 -7.59 8.49 -8.43
N ALA A 97 -8.77 7.95 -8.09
CA ALA A 97 -9.38 6.85 -8.83
C ALA A 97 -9.75 7.20 -10.28
N ALA A 98 -10.03 8.47 -10.58
CA ALA A 98 -10.28 8.91 -11.95
C ALA A 98 -9.05 8.79 -12.86
N GLU A 99 -7.84 8.93 -12.31
CA GLU A 99 -6.60 8.96 -13.09
C GLU A 99 -5.90 7.59 -13.26
N ARG A 100 -6.32 6.55 -12.52
CA ARG A 100 -5.60 5.26 -12.56
C ARG A 100 -5.67 4.53 -13.91
N GLY A 101 -6.74 4.72 -14.69
CA GLY A 101 -6.98 3.94 -15.91
C GLY A 101 -7.15 2.43 -15.65
N PRO A 102 -7.16 1.56 -16.66
CA PRO A 102 -7.42 0.13 -16.46
C PRO A 102 -6.22 -0.64 -15.89
N GLY A 103 -4.99 -0.17 -16.09
CA GLY A 103 -3.76 -0.91 -15.77
C GLY A 103 -3.19 -0.69 -14.37
N LEU A 104 -3.64 0.34 -13.65
CA LEU A 104 -3.20 0.65 -12.29
C LEU A 104 -4.37 0.46 -11.32
N GLY A 105 -4.12 -0.32 -10.26
CA GLY A 105 -5.01 -0.42 -9.12
C GLY A 105 -4.57 0.46 -7.95
N LEU A 106 -5.53 1.07 -7.25
CA LEU A 106 -5.29 1.86 -6.06
C LEU A 106 -5.79 1.12 -4.81
N VAL A 107 -4.95 1.05 -3.79
CA VAL A 107 -5.29 0.48 -2.49
C VAL A 107 -5.17 1.53 -1.38
N GLY A 108 -6.16 1.54 -0.49
CA GLY A 108 -6.27 2.53 0.56
C GLY A 108 -5.60 2.10 1.84
N VAL A 109 -4.62 2.85 2.32
CA VAL A 109 -4.04 2.63 3.65
C VAL A 109 -5.02 3.11 4.72
N THR A 110 -5.40 2.20 5.61
CA THR A 110 -6.27 2.47 6.77
C THR A 110 -5.47 3.16 7.89
N VAL A 111 -5.23 2.49 9.02
CA VAL A 111 -4.36 2.95 10.10
C VAL A 111 -3.01 2.27 9.97
N LEU A 112 -1.91 3.03 10.07
CA LEU A 112 -0.56 2.44 10.00
C LEU A 112 -0.36 1.39 11.10
N THR A 113 0.38 0.33 10.78
CA THR A 113 0.67 -0.77 11.72
C THR A 113 1.55 -0.35 12.90
N SER A 114 2.18 0.82 12.81
CA SER A 114 2.99 1.43 13.88
C SER A 114 2.19 2.25 14.88
N HIS A 115 0.94 2.62 14.59
CA HIS A 115 0.09 3.36 15.54
C HIS A 115 -0.57 2.43 16.54
N ASP A 116 -0.46 2.76 17.83
CA ASP A 116 -1.41 2.30 18.86
C ASP A 116 -2.60 3.27 19.01
N ALA A 117 -3.63 2.84 19.77
CA ALA A 117 -4.84 3.63 20.02
C ALA A 117 -4.54 5.04 20.56
N SER A 118 -3.62 5.15 21.52
CA SER A 118 -3.30 6.44 22.16
C SER A 118 -2.61 7.40 21.19
N SER A 119 -1.67 6.90 20.39
CA SER A 119 -0.92 7.68 19.41
C SER A 119 -1.83 8.15 18.28
N TYR A 120 -2.73 7.28 17.82
CA TYR A 120 -3.68 7.61 16.75
C TYR A 120 -4.71 8.63 17.24
N ALA A 121 -5.28 8.43 18.43
CA ALA A 121 -6.24 9.37 19.03
C ALA A 121 -5.65 10.77 19.11
N ARG A 122 -4.41 10.90 19.61
CA ARG A 122 -3.70 12.18 19.71
C ARG A 122 -3.53 12.86 18.35
N VAL A 123 -3.07 12.13 17.33
CA VAL A 123 -2.88 12.67 15.98
C VAL A 123 -4.21 13.14 15.37
N MET A 124 -5.29 12.42 15.65
CA MET A 124 -6.63 12.75 15.16
C MET A 124 -7.38 13.79 16.00
N GLY A 125 -6.78 14.31 17.08
CA GLY A 125 -7.42 15.26 17.98
C GLY A 125 -8.63 14.69 18.73
N ARG A 126 -8.59 13.39 19.05
CA ARG A 126 -9.64 12.64 19.76
C ARG A 126 -9.14 12.23 21.15
N GLU A 127 -10.05 12.16 22.13
CA GLU A 127 -9.73 11.68 23.47
C GLU A 127 -9.37 10.19 23.48
N ALA A 128 -10.14 9.38 22.73
CA ALA A 128 -9.91 7.95 22.59
C ALA A 128 -10.41 7.45 21.22
N VAL A 129 -9.83 6.32 20.79
CA VAL A 129 -10.17 5.61 19.55
C VAL A 129 -10.02 4.11 19.78
N GLU A 130 -10.88 3.33 19.15
CA GLU A 130 -10.67 1.89 18.95
C GLU A 130 -10.09 1.69 17.55
N ILE A 131 -8.90 1.07 17.46
CA ILE A 131 -8.16 0.97 16.20
C ILE A 131 -8.95 0.16 15.17
N GLU A 132 -9.55 -0.95 15.59
CA GLU A 132 -10.34 -1.84 14.74
C GLU A 132 -11.57 -1.10 14.19
N ALA A 133 -12.25 -0.31 15.02
CA ALA A 133 -13.39 0.50 14.59
C ALA A 133 -12.97 1.56 13.58
N GLU A 134 -11.79 2.17 13.76
CA GLU A 134 -11.26 3.15 12.84
C GLU A 134 -10.82 2.54 11.50
N VAL A 135 -10.14 1.40 11.54
CA VAL A 135 -9.78 0.61 10.35
C VAL A 135 -11.04 0.25 9.56
N ALA A 136 -12.09 -0.24 10.24
CA ALA A 136 -13.37 -0.54 9.63
C ALA A 136 -14.02 0.70 8.99
N ARG A 137 -14.06 1.82 9.73
CA ARG A 137 -14.62 3.10 9.27
C ARG A 137 -13.89 3.59 8.01
N LEU A 138 -12.57 3.54 7.98
CA LEU A 138 -11.77 3.94 6.82
C LEU A 138 -11.96 2.97 5.65
N ALA A 139 -11.87 1.66 5.89
CA ALA A 139 -12.01 0.63 4.86
C ALA A 139 -13.35 0.71 4.11
N ALA A 140 -14.44 1.05 4.81
CA ALA A 140 -15.76 1.26 4.23
C ALA A 140 -15.81 2.39 3.16
N THR A 141 -14.82 3.28 3.13
CA THR A 141 -14.76 4.38 2.15
C THR A 141 -14.03 4.00 0.85
N ALA A 142 -13.25 2.92 0.84
CA ALA A 142 -12.33 2.61 -0.26
C ALA A 142 -13.07 2.27 -1.56
N ILE A 143 -13.89 1.20 -1.54
CA ILE A 143 -14.61 0.73 -2.73
C ILE A 143 -15.60 1.78 -3.26
N PRO A 144 -16.42 2.46 -2.42
CA PRO A 144 -17.31 3.53 -2.89
C PRO A 144 -16.57 4.74 -3.50
N SER A 145 -15.28 4.91 -3.21
CA SER A 145 -14.44 5.96 -3.79
C SER A 145 -13.71 5.53 -5.07
N GLY A 146 -13.91 4.30 -5.53
CA GLY A 146 -13.34 3.77 -6.78
C GLY A 146 -11.97 3.08 -6.63
N LEU A 147 -11.52 2.82 -5.39
CA LEU A 147 -10.31 2.04 -5.13
C LEU A 147 -10.58 0.54 -5.33
N GLN A 148 -9.52 -0.23 -5.56
CA GLN A 148 -9.58 -1.68 -5.81
C GLN A 148 -9.46 -2.48 -4.50
N GLY A 149 -9.01 -1.84 -3.42
CA GLY A 149 -8.77 -2.54 -2.17
C GLY A 149 -8.22 -1.66 -1.07
N VAL A 150 -7.72 -2.31 -0.02
CA VAL A 150 -7.19 -1.64 1.18
C VAL A 150 -5.95 -2.34 1.72
N VAL A 151 -5.17 -1.58 2.49
CA VAL A 151 -4.06 -2.07 3.32
C VAL A 151 -4.50 -2.04 4.78
N CYS A 152 -4.40 -3.16 5.47
CA CYS A 152 -4.65 -3.29 6.92
C CYS A 152 -3.69 -4.31 7.55
N SER A 153 -3.61 -4.36 8.88
CA SER A 153 -2.80 -5.38 9.54
C SER A 153 -3.47 -6.75 9.46
N PRO A 154 -2.73 -7.83 9.76
CA PRO A 154 -3.30 -9.17 9.82
C PRO A 154 -4.46 -9.30 10.82
N HIS A 155 -4.45 -8.54 11.92
CA HIS A 155 -5.48 -8.63 12.95
C HIS A 155 -6.84 -8.13 12.47
N GLU A 156 -6.87 -7.12 11.59
CA GLU A 156 -8.12 -6.56 11.08
C GLU A 156 -8.57 -7.22 9.76
N ALA A 157 -7.75 -8.09 9.15
CA ALA A 157 -7.96 -8.62 7.80
C ALA A 157 -9.34 -9.29 7.61
N ALA A 158 -9.78 -10.10 8.57
CA ALA A 158 -11.07 -10.78 8.50
C ALA A 158 -12.26 -9.79 8.53
N ALA A 159 -12.22 -8.83 9.46
CA ALA A 159 -13.27 -7.81 9.58
C ALA A 159 -13.31 -6.91 8.33
N VAL A 160 -12.14 -6.49 7.84
CA VAL A 160 -12.01 -5.67 6.64
C VAL A 160 -12.52 -6.40 5.41
N ARG A 161 -12.25 -7.71 5.27
CA ARG A 161 -12.78 -8.53 4.16
C ARG A 161 -14.32 -8.49 4.09
N THR A 162 -15.01 -8.56 5.24
CA THR A 162 -16.47 -8.44 5.29
C THR A 162 -16.96 -7.09 4.80
N ILE A 163 -16.19 -6.01 5.03
CA ILE A 163 -16.55 -4.64 4.66
C ILE A 163 -16.35 -4.38 3.16
N ILE A 164 -15.20 -4.78 2.61
CA ILE A 164 -14.83 -4.45 1.22
C ILE A 164 -15.34 -5.48 0.20
N GLY A 165 -15.90 -6.60 0.65
CA GLY A 165 -16.40 -7.69 -0.19
C GLY A 165 -15.30 -8.63 -0.68
N PRO A 166 -15.64 -9.81 -1.24
CA PRO A 166 -14.67 -10.87 -1.56
C PRO A 166 -13.74 -10.55 -2.75
N GLU A 167 -14.20 -9.75 -3.71
CA GLU A 167 -13.45 -9.44 -4.94
C GLU A 167 -12.41 -8.33 -4.76
N ALA A 168 -12.55 -7.52 -3.71
CA ALA A 168 -11.63 -6.42 -3.45
C ALA A 168 -10.25 -6.92 -3.03
N TRP A 169 -9.20 -6.17 -3.37
CA TRP A 169 -7.85 -6.48 -2.94
C TRP A 169 -7.68 -6.20 -1.45
N LEU A 170 -7.05 -7.14 -0.75
CA LEU A 170 -6.71 -7.01 0.66
C LEU A 170 -5.22 -7.22 0.79
N ILE A 171 -4.50 -6.11 1.02
CA ILE A 171 -3.04 -6.13 1.13
C ILE A 171 -2.68 -6.15 2.61
N VAL A 172 -2.02 -7.21 3.03
CA VAL A 172 -1.69 -7.45 4.44
C VAL A 172 -0.17 -7.45 4.59
N PRO A 173 0.47 -6.33 4.95
CA PRO A 173 1.88 -6.30 5.32
C PRO A 173 2.10 -6.98 6.68
N GLY A 174 3.37 -7.15 7.05
CA GLY A 174 3.72 -7.73 8.36
C GLY A 174 3.61 -9.24 8.43
N ILE A 175 3.60 -9.91 7.28
CA ILE A 175 3.78 -11.36 7.19
C ILE A 175 5.22 -11.71 7.53
N ARG A 176 5.41 -12.71 8.38
CA ARG A 176 6.71 -13.15 8.88
C ARG A 176 6.82 -14.66 8.80
N GLY A 177 8.01 -15.16 8.46
CA GLY A 177 8.34 -16.56 8.63
C GLY A 177 8.31 -16.95 10.11
N ARG A 178 8.18 -18.25 10.41
CA ARG A 178 8.11 -18.77 11.79
C ARG A 178 9.28 -18.33 12.68
N ASP A 179 10.43 -18.02 12.09
CA ASP A 179 11.67 -17.72 12.80
C ASP A 179 12.13 -16.25 12.65
N ASP A 180 11.30 -15.37 12.07
CA ASP A 180 11.67 -13.96 11.88
C ASP A 180 11.43 -13.12 13.15
N THR A 181 12.36 -12.23 13.48
CA THR A 181 12.19 -11.25 14.55
C THR A 181 11.18 -10.15 14.17
N PRO A 182 10.33 -9.68 15.11
CA PRO A 182 9.50 -8.50 14.89
C PRO A 182 10.40 -7.28 14.60
N GLY A 183 10.22 -6.66 13.44
CA GLY A 183 10.90 -5.41 13.07
C GLY A 183 10.23 -4.20 13.72
N ASP A 184 10.06 -3.12 12.95
CA ASP A 184 9.34 -1.89 13.36
C ASP A 184 7.81 -2.02 13.35
N GLN A 185 7.27 -3.19 13.03
CA GLN A 185 5.83 -3.42 12.91
C GLN A 185 5.25 -3.97 14.21
N SER A 186 4.33 -3.23 14.82
CA SER A 186 3.67 -3.61 16.08
C SER A 186 2.58 -4.67 15.92
N ARG A 187 2.12 -4.95 14.70
CA ARG A 187 0.98 -5.83 14.38
C ARG A 187 1.36 -6.80 13.24
N VAL A 188 1.82 -8.00 13.59
CA VAL A 188 2.37 -9.02 12.65
C VAL A 188 1.65 -10.37 12.78
N ALA A 189 1.70 -11.19 11.73
CA ALA A 189 1.21 -12.56 11.73
C ALA A 189 2.00 -13.45 10.75
N SER A 190 1.79 -14.77 10.83
CA SER A 190 2.35 -15.79 9.93
C SER A 190 1.38 -16.15 8.81
#